data_AF-X0XQV0-F1
#
_entry.id   AF-X0XQV0-F1
#
_cell.length_a   1.000
_cell.length_b   1.000
_cell.length_c   1.000
_cell.angle_alpha   90.00
_cell.angle_beta   90.00
_cell.angle_gamma   90.00
#
_symmetry.space_group_name_H-M   'P 1'
#
loop_
_entity.id
_entity.type
_entity.pdbx_description
1 polymer ?
#
loop_
_entity_poly.entity_id
_entity_poly.type
_entity_poly.pdbx_seq_one_letter_code
_entity_poly.pdbx_strand_id
1 'polypeptide(L)' 'MEKTIGQLIDDLSISNIRIWHLQDIVSAEKDDTIVAQAAKQIITENTFRCKLVKEIDKFFGVVDKSYSTEKTFK' A
#
# COMPACT_ATOMS: atom_id res chain seq x y z
N MET A 1 6.28 21.89 4.23
CA MET A 1 6.80 21.73 2.85
C MET A 1 5.84 20.80 2.15
N GLU A 2 5.12 21.28 1.13
CA GLU A 2 4.23 20.41 0.35
C GLU A 2 5.08 19.39 -0.40
N LYS A 3 4.70 18.11 -0.34
CA LYS A 3 5.40 17.08 -1.11
C LYS A 3 5.19 17.35 -2.60
N THR A 4 6.27 17.27 -3.37
CA THR A 4 6.20 17.32 -4.83
C THR A 4 5.54 16.06 -5.37
N ILE A 5 4.97 16.11 -6.58
CA ILE A 5 4.40 14.92 -7.22
C ILE A 5 5.42 13.79 -7.38
N GLY A 6 6.69 14.12 -7.63
CA GLY A 6 7.78 13.13 -7.68
C GLY A 6 7.94 12.39 -6.35
N GLN A 7 7.93 13.11 -5.23
CA GLN A 7 8.02 12.50 -3.89
C GLN A 7 6.82 11.60 -3.58
N LEU A 8 5.61 11.98 -4.02
CA LEU A 8 4.42 11.15 -3.84
C LEU A 8 4.50 9.83 -4.63
N ILE A 9 5.02 9.89 -5.86
CA ILE A 9 5.23 8.72 -6.71
C ILE A 9 6.34 7.82 -6.16
N ASP A 10 7.43 8.40 -5.67
CA ASP A 10 8.53 7.68 -5.03
C ASP A 10 8.04 6.94 -3.78
N ASP A 11 7.34 7.64 -2.88
CA ASP A 11 6.74 7.04 -1.68
C ASP A 11 5.75 5.93 -2.03
N LEU A 12 4.95 6.11 -3.08
CA LEU A 12 3.99 5.11 -3.54
C LEU A 12 4.70 3.85 -4.05
N SER A 13 5.78 4.04 -4.80
CA SER A 13 6.59 2.96 -5.35
C SER A 13 7.27 2.16 -4.24
N ILE A 14 7.81 2.83 -3.22
CA ILE A 14 8.39 2.19 -2.03
C ILE A 14 7.34 1.36 -1.30
N SER A 15 6.15 1.92 -1.06
CA SER A 15 5.08 1.20 -0.35
C SER A 15 4.61 -0.03 -1.13
N ASN A 16 4.51 0.05 -2.46
CA ASN A 16 4.20 -1.10 -3.30
C ASN A 16 5.24 -2.23 -3.19
N ILE A 17 6.53 -1.89 -3.23
CA ILE A 17 7.62 -2.87 -3.08
C ILE A 17 7.56 -3.54 -1.70
N ARG A 18 7.31 -2.77 -0.63
CA ARG A 18 7.15 -3.31 0.72
C ARG A 18 5.98 -4.28 0.82
N ILE A 19 4.82 -3.91 0.29
CA ILE A 19 3.64 -4.78 0.28
C ILE A 19 3.97 -6.08 -0.45
N TRP A 20 4.65 -6.01 -1.60
CA TRP A 20 5.04 -7.20 -2.35
C TRP A 20 5.94 -8.13 -1.53
N HIS A 21 6.98 -7.61 -0.87
CA HIS A 21 7.84 -8.41 0.00
C HIS A 21 7.08 -9.02 1.19
N LEU A 22 6.16 -8.28 1.79
CA LEU A 22 5.35 -8.80 2.89
C LEU A 22 4.38 -9.89 2.43
N GLN A 23 3.83 -9.78 1.21
CA GLN A 23 3.01 -10.82 0.61
C GLN A 23 3.82 -12.09 0.32
N ASP A 24 5.08 -11.94 -0.08
CA ASP A 24 6.00 -13.05 -0.27
C ASP A 24 6.24 -13.78 1.06
N ILE A 25 6.48 -13.05 2.16
CA ILE A 25 6.61 -13.61 3.51
C ILE A 25 5.34 -14.37 3.91
N VAL A 26 4.15 -13.78 3.73
CA VAL A 26 2.87 -14.45 4.03
C VAL A 26 2.69 -15.75 3.23
N SER A 27 3.23 -15.83 2.02
CA SER A 27 3.08 -16.98 1.14
C SER A 27 4.12 -18.08 1.39
N ALA A 28 5.32 -17.71 1.87
CA ALA A 28 6.45 -18.62 2.01
C ALA A 28 6.66 -19.12 3.46
N GLU A 29 6.30 -18.33 4.46
CA GLU A 29 6.54 -18.67 5.86
C GLU A 29 5.52 -19.66 6.43
N LYS A 30 5.98 -20.47 7.38
CA LYS A 30 5.16 -21.47 8.08
C LYS A 30 4.87 -21.12 9.55
N ASP A 31 5.59 -20.14 10.09
CA ASP A 31 5.33 -19.64 11.44
C ASP A 31 4.17 -18.65 11.40
N ASP A 32 3.04 -19.06 11.99
CA ASP A 32 1.81 -18.26 12.07
C ASP A 32 2.05 -16.88 12.70
N THR A 33 3.00 -16.74 13.61
CA THR A 33 3.34 -15.46 14.25
C THR A 33 3.97 -14.50 13.24
N ILE A 34 4.89 -15.01 12.42
CA ILE A 34 5.56 -14.23 11.37
C ILE A 34 4.55 -13.85 10.29
N VAL A 35 3.71 -14.80 9.87
CA VAL A 35 2.64 -14.57 8.88
C VAL A 35 1.64 -13.52 9.38
N ALA A 36 1.17 -13.62 10.63
CA ALA A 36 0.25 -12.67 11.22
C ALA A 36 0.86 -11.26 11.34
N GLN A 37 2.14 -11.18 11.70
CA GLN A 37 2.85 -9.90 11.76
C GLN A 37 3.00 -9.27 10.37
N ALA A 38 3.38 -10.05 9.36
CA ALA A 38 3.48 -9.59 7.98
C ALA A 38 2.12 -9.12 7.44
N ALA A 39 1.05 -9.88 7.68
CA ALA A 39 -0.32 -9.49 7.30
C ALA A 39 -0.75 -8.16 7.95
N LYS A 40 -0.43 -7.94 9.22
CA LYS A 40 -0.70 -6.66 9.91
C LYS A 40 0.07 -5.49 9.29
N GLN A 41 1.32 -5.73 8.90
CA GLN A 41 2.15 -4.72 8.22
C GLN A 41 1.59 -4.40 6.82
N ILE A 42 1.10 -5.40 6.07
CA ILE A 42 0.43 -5.20 4.77
C ILE A 42 -0.77 -4.25 4.92
N ILE A 43 -1.61 -4.43 5.95
CA ILE A 43 -2.77 -3.55 6.18
C ILE A 43 -2.33 -2.11 6.40
N THR A 44 -1.25 -1.91 7.16
CA THR A 44 -0.70 -0.58 7.47
C THR A 44 -0.11 0.07 6.22
N GLU A 45 0.74 -0.64 5.49
CA GLU A 45 1.33 -0.16 4.24
C GLU A 45 0.28 0.10 3.16
N ASN A 46 -0.73 -0.77 3.03
CA ASN A 46 -1.83 -0.54 2.08
C ASN A 46 -2.67 0.68 2.44
N THR A 47 -2.87 0.95 3.74
CA THR A 47 -3.52 2.19 4.20
C THR A 47 -2.70 3.41 3.81
N PHE A 48 -1.37 3.36 3.94
CA PHE A 48 -0.48 4.44 3.52
C PHE A 48 -0.49 4.62 2.00
N ARG A 49 -0.38 3.53 1.24
CA ARG A 49 -0.53 3.49 -0.23
C ARG A 49 -1.82 4.17 -0.68
N CYS A 50 -2.95 3.85 -0.06
CA CYS A 50 -4.25 4.48 -0.37
C CYS A 50 -4.24 6.00 -0.09
N LYS A 51 -3.56 6.47 0.95
CA LYS A 51 -3.41 7.92 1.21
C LYS A 51 -2.61 8.59 0.11
N LEU A 52 -1.49 7.98 -0.31
CA LEU A 52 -0.66 8.51 -1.38
C LEU A 52 -1.41 8.59 -2.71
N VAL A 53 -2.18 7.55 -3.06
CA VAL A 53 -3.03 7.57 -4.26
C VAL A 53 -4.02 8.74 -4.19
N LYS A 54 -4.70 8.95 -3.06
CA LYS A 54 -5.61 10.09 -2.88
C LYS A 54 -4.92 11.45 -3.00
N GLU A 55 -3.70 11.58 -2.48
CA GLU A 55 -2.91 12.81 -2.61
C GLU A 55 -2.50 13.07 -4.07
N ILE A 56 -2.14 12.01 -4.80
CA ILE A 56 -1.82 12.06 -6.23
C ILE A 56 -3.08 12.43 -7.05
N ASP A 57 -4.22 11.80 -6.79
CA ASP A 57 -5.47 12.12 -7.47
C ASP A 57 -5.87 13.58 -7.22
N LYS A 58 -5.72 14.07 -5.99
CA LYS A 58 -5.93 15.48 -5.65
C LYS A 58 -4.99 16.39 -6.43
N PHE A 59 -3.72 16.02 -6.59
CA PHE A 59 -2.75 16.78 -7.38
C PHE A 59 -3.18 16.91 -8.85
N PHE A 60 -3.75 15.85 -9.43
CA PHE A 60 -4.22 15.83 -10.82
C PHE A 60 -5.69 16.27 -11.01
N GLY A 61 -6.40 16.64 -9.95
CA GLY A 61 -7.82 17.01 -10.01
C GLY A 61 -8.76 15.86 -10.41
N VAL A 62 -8.34 14.61 -10.17
CA VAL A 62 -9.15 13.42 -10.45
C VAL A 62 -10.20 13.28 -9.34
N VAL A 63 -11.48 13.21 -9.73
CA VAL A 63 -12.59 12.99 -8.79
C VAL A 63 -12.65 11.49 -8.46
N ASP A 64 -12.45 11.21 -7.17
CA ASP A 64 -12.40 9.91 -6.48
C ASP A 64 -13.11 8.76 -7.23
N LYS A 65 -12.36 8.02 -8.06
CA LYS A 65 -12.79 6.68 -8.48
C LYS A 65 -12.45 5.78 -7.31
N SER A 66 -13.46 5.39 -6.54
CA SER A 66 -13.36 4.49 -5.39
C SER A 66 -12.28 3.43 -5.59
N TYR A 67 -11.08 3.66 -5.04
CA TYR A 67 -10.07 2.62 -4.86
C TYR A 67 -10.55 1.76 -3.68
N SER A 68 -11.65 1.06 -3.90
CA SER A 68 -12.25 0.11 -2.98
C SER A 68 -11.18 -0.91 -2.61
N THR A 69 -11.01 -1.10 -1.30
CA THR A 69 -10.14 -2.10 -0.67
C THR A 69 -10.63 -3.53 -0.89
N GLU A 70 -11.41 -3.80 -1.93
CA GLU A 70 -11.87 -5.15 -2.26
C GLU A 70 -10.90 -5.82 -3.23
N LYS A 71 -9.84 -6.38 -2.67
CA LYS A 71 -9.39 -7.69 -3.16
C LYS A 71 -9.46 -8.67 -2.01
N THR A 72 -10.65 -9.26 -1.93
CA THR A 72 -10.90 -10.60 -1.40
C THR A 72 -9.73 -11.50 -1.76
N PHE A 73 -9.03 -12.00 -0.75
CA PHE A 73 -8.22 -13.20 -0.89
C PHE A 73 -9.19 -14.31 -1.31
N LYS A 74 -9.03 -14.81 -2.55
CA LYS A 74 -9.65 -16.05 -3.02
C LYS A 74 -8.64 -17.17 -2.90
#